data_AF-A0A844M5P8-F1
#
_entry.id   AF-A0A844M5P8-F1
#
_cell.length_a   1.000
_cell.length_b   1.000
_cell.length_c   1.000
_cell.angle_alpha   90.00
_cell.angle_beta   90.00
_cell.angle_gamma   90.00
#
_symmetry.space_group_name_H-M   'P 1'
#
loop_
_entity.id
_entity.type
_entity.pdbx_description
1 polymer ?
#
loop_
_entity_poly.entity_id
_entity_poly.type
_entity_poly.pdbx_seq_one_letter_code
_entity_poly.pdbx_strand_id
1 'polypeptide(L)'
;MGEFIGQAVDRVDGRVKVTGTAKYTAEFSLPQLAHAVILQSTIAKGRIRKIDTQAAERLPGVLAVMTHLNAPKLNEIPEDLKPTQGKTGQRLIPLQGETIHYHGQHIGVVIAETLEQANYAATLVKVDCEEEALINNVVHLSENWCKHFPILSTVIATSVFEFTGSKQLRFYTKYFAWLCVFSDC
;
A
#
# COMPACT_ATOMS: atom_id res chain seq x y z
N MET A 1 -13.75 41.89 11.12
CA MET A 1 -13.29 40.96 10.07
C MET A 1 -12.34 41.74 9.16
N GLY A 2 -11.06 41.37 9.13
CA GLY A 2 -10.17 41.77 8.01
C GLY A 2 -8.91 42.58 8.32
N GLU A 3 -8.35 42.59 9.54
CA GLU A 3 -7.10 43.34 9.78
C GLU A 3 -5.85 42.69 9.16
N PHE A 4 -5.91 41.40 8.81
CA PHE A 4 -4.77 40.63 8.28
C PHE A 4 -4.98 40.04 6.88
N ILE A 5 -6.16 40.23 6.27
CA ILE A 5 -6.45 39.67 4.94
C ILE A 5 -5.80 40.56 3.88
N GLY A 6 -4.86 40.00 3.11
CA GLY A 6 -4.16 40.70 2.02
C GLY A 6 -2.85 41.39 2.41
N GLN A 7 -2.41 41.28 3.67
CA GLN A 7 -1.13 41.84 4.11
C GLN A 7 0.01 40.82 3.99
N ALA A 8 1.22 41.29 3.69
CA ALA A 8 2.44 40.49 3.72
C ALA A 8 2.92 40.33 5.18
N VAL A 9 2.34 39.37 5.89
CA VAL A 9 2.69 39.06 7.28
C VAL A 9 3.75 37.97 7.33
N ASP A 10 4.75 38.15 8.18
CA ASP A 10 5.76 37.13 8.42
C ASP A 10 5.15 35.85 9.00
N ARG A 11 5.68 34.71 8.57
CA ARG A 11 5.19 33.41 9.02
C ARG A 11 5.63 33.16 10.48
N VAL A 12 4.67 32.85 11.35
CA VAL A 12 4.91 32.66 12.81
C VAL A 12 5.99 31.61 13.11
N ASP A 13 6.02 30.51 12.36
CA ASP A 13 7.02 29.45 12.49
C ASP A 13 8.28 29.67 11.64
N GLY A 14 8.36 30.80 10.92
CA GLY A 14 9.44 31.11 9.99
C GLY A 14 10.79 31.22 10.69
N ARG A 15 10.87 32.07 11.72
CA ARG A 15 12.13 32.33 12.43
C ARG A 15 12.73 31.07 13.02
N VAL A 16 11.94 30.28 13.76
CA VAL A 16 12.43 29.06 14.42
C VAL A 16 12.90 27.99 13.43
N LYS A 17 12.28 27.89 12.24
CA LYS A 17 12.69 26.96 11.19
C LYS A 17 13.99 27.38 10.50
N VAL A 18 14.17 28.68 10.21
CA VAL A 18 15.40 29.17 9.56
C VAL A 18 16.58 29.28 10.51
N THR A 19 16.34 29.44 11.82
CA THR A 19 17.40 29.45 12.84
C THR A 19 17.77 28.05 13.32
N GLY A 20 17.09 27.00 12.86
CA GLY A 20 17.32 25.62 13.32
C GLY A 20 16.93 25.37 14.78
N THR A 21 16.09 26.21 15.37
CA THR A 21 15.63 26.06 16.77
C THR A 21 14.29 25.35 16.87
N ALA A 22 13.62 25.10 15.73
CA ALA A 22 12.43 24.27 15.66
C ALA A 22 12.80 22.80 15.92
N LYS A 23 12.20 22.21 16.95
CA LYS A 23 12.38 20.78 17.27
C LYS A 23 11.52 19.90 16.36
N TYR A 24 12.15 18.90 15.77
CA TYR A 24 11.47 17.85 15.00
C TYR A 24 11.38 16.54 15.78
N THR A 25 10.53 15.62 15.33
CA THR A 25 10.25 14.35 16.01
C THR A 25 11.52 13.56 16.37
N ALA A 26 12.56 13.63 15.54
CA ALA A 26 13.82 12.93 15.76
C ALA A 26 14.69 13.50 16.91
N GLU A 27 14.41 14.73 17.38
CA GLU A 27 15.22 15.43 18.38
C GLU A 27 14.68 15.26 19.81
N PHE A 28 13.53 14.60 19.98
CA PHE A 28 12.96 14.36 21.29
C PHE A 28 13.65 13.17 21.96
N SER A 29 14.45 13.47 22.99
CA SER A 29 15.03 12.44 23.87
C SER A 29 14.05 12.08 24.97
N LEU A 30 13.64 10.81 25.02
CA LEU A 30 12.81 10.24 26.08
C LEU A 30 13.63 9.19 26.85
N PRO A 31 13.38 8.99 28.15
CA PRO A 31 14.00 7.89 28.87
C PRO A 31 13.56 6.55 28.25
N GLN A 32 14.51 5.62 28.08
CA GLN A 32 14.26 4.28 27.50
C GLN A 32 13.70 4.33 26.07
N LEU A 33 14.18 5.28 25.24
CA LEU A 33 13.81 5.35 23.83
C LEU A 33 14.35 4.13 23.08
N ALA A 34 13.45 3.38 22.43
CA ALA A 34 13.82 2.31 21.50
C ALA A 34 13.74 2.81 20.05
N HIS A 35 14.60 2.27 19.21
CA HIS A 35 14.67 2.58 17.78
C HIS A 35 14.16 1.41 16.96
N ALA A 36 13.32 1.69 15.97
CA ALA A 36 12.72 0.69 15.11
C ALA A 36 13.13 0.91 13.65
N VAL A 37 13.58 -0.16 12.98
CA VAL A 37 13.90 -0.18 11.55
C VAL A 37 12.95 -1.13 10.86
N ILE A 38 12.33 -0.66 9.78
CA ILE A 38 11.31 -1.43 9.08
C ILE A 38 11.96 -2.28 7.98
N LEU A 39 11.60 -3.56 7.95
CA LEU A 39 11.96 -4.48 6.89
C LEU A 39 10.93 -4.36 5.77
N GLN A 40 11.43 -4.16 4.56
CA GLN A 40 10.62 -3.96 3.36
C GLN A 40 10.79 -5.12 2.39
N SER A 41 9.72 -5.47 1.68
CA SER A 41 9.75 -6.45 0.61
C SER A 41 10.58 -5.94 -0.57
N THR A 42 11.48 -6.80 -1.06
CA THR A 42 12.25 -6.61 -2.30
C THR A 42 11.48 -7.07 -3.54
N ILE A 43 10.41 -7.85 -3.37
CA ILE A 43 9.59 -8.36 -4.48
C ILE A 43 8.30 -7.55 -4.61
N ALA A 44 7.78 -7.47 -5.84
CA ALA A 44 6.58 -6.68 -6.14
C ALA A 44 5.27 -7.45 -5.87
N LYS A 45 5.22 -8.76 -6.11
CA LYS A 45 4.05 -9.60 -5.80
C LYS A 45 4.51 -11.01 -5.49
N GLY A 46 3.94 -11.63 -4.48
CA GLY A 46 4.27 -13.00 -4.12
C GLY A 46 3.94 -13.34 -2.68
N ARG A 47 4.68 -14.31 -2.13
CA ARG A 47 4.48 -14.81 -0.77
C ARG A 47 5.82 -14.99 -0.06
N ILE A 48 5.86 -14.68 1.23
CA ILE A 48 7.00 -14.97 2.08
C ILE A 48 6.99 -16.46 2.41
N ARG A 49 8.00 -17.21 1.96
CA ARG A 49 8.14 -18.63 2.24
C ARG A 49 8.77 -18.88 3.60
N LYS A 50 9.79 -18.08 3.95
CA LYS A 50 10.52 -18.20 5.20
C LYS A 50 11.13 -16.87 5.61
N ILE A 51 11.12 -16.59 6.91
CA ILE A 51 11.88 -15.49 7.50
C ILE A 51 12.78 -16.07 8.58
N ASP A 52 14.08 -15.78 8.52
CA ASP A 52 15.05 -16.11 9.56
C ASP A 52 15.51 -14.84 10.27
N THR A 53 15.09 -14.71 11.53
CA THR A 53 15.41 -13.59 12.43
C THR A 53 16.46 -13.95 13.47
N GLN A 54 16.94 -15.21 13.53
CA GLN A 54 17.76 -15.68 14.65
C GLN A 54 19.09 -14.93 14.78
N ALA A 55 19.70 -14.56 13.67
CA ALA A 55 20.96 -13.82 13.67
C ALA A 55 20.77 -12.40 14.22
N ALA A 56 19.66 -11.75 13.90
CA ALA A 56 19.33 -10.41 14.37
C ALA A 56 18.98 -10.41 15.86
N GLU A 57 18.18 -11.38 16.32
CA GLU A 57 17.74 -11.49 17.72
C GLU A 57 18.89 -11.78 18.71
N ARG A 58 20.00 -12.37 18.24
CA ARG A 58 21.16 -12.68 19.09
C ARG A 58 22.10 -11.49 19.29
N LEU A 59 21.90 -10.38 18.57
CA LEU A 59 22.76 -9.22 18.69
C LEU A 59 22.53 -8.48 20.02
N PRO A 60 23.59 -7.96 20.65
CA PRO A 60 23.44 -7.14 21.84
C PRO A 60 22.67 -5.86 21.53
N GLY A 61 21.72 -5.50 22.41
CA GLY A 61 20.90 -4.30 22.28
C GLY A 61 19.67 -4.46 21.38
N VAL A 62 19.47 -5.61 20.73
CA VAL A 62 18.20 -5.92 20.03
C VAL A 62 17.16 -6.35 21.06
N LEU A 63 16.03 -5.63 21.07
CA LEU A 63 14.93 -5.86 22.01
C LEU A 63 13.91 -6.86 21.44
N ALA A 64 13.58 -6.72 20.16
CA ALA A 64 12.64 -7.61 19.48
C ALA A 64 12.76 -7.51 17.95
N VAL A 65 12.45 -8.61 17.25
CA VAL A 65 12.20 -8.60 15.81
C VAL A 65 10.74 -9.01 15.58
N MET A 66 9.92 -8.09 15.09
CA MET A 66 8.51 -8.31 14.81
C MET A 66 8.29 -8.66 13.34
N THR A 67 7.50 -9.69 13.08
CA THR A 67 7.10 -10.17 11.75
C THR A 67 5.64 -10.62 11.79
N HIS A 68 5.10 -11.09 10.67
CA HIS A 68 3.75 -11.64 10.63
C HIS A 68 3.52 -12.88 11.52
N LEU A 69 4.59 -13.51 12.02
CA LEU A 69 4.51 -14.71 12.87
C LEU A 69 4.28 -14.38 14.35
N ASN A 70 4.75 -13.21 14.82
CA ASN A 70 4.71 -12.84 16.23
C ASN A 70 4.00 -11.50 16.50
N ALA A 71 3.62 -10.77 15.45
CA ALA A 71 2.86 -9.54 15.61
C ALA A 71 1.50 -9.83 16.28
N PRO A 72 1.07 -8.98 17.23
CA PRO A 72 -0.25 -9.11 17.82
C PRO A 72 -1.31 -8.98 16.72
N LYS A 73 -2.36 -9.80 16.82
CA LYS A 73 -3.50 -9.69 15.92
C LYS A 73 -4.17 -8.35 16.15
N LEU A 74 -4.21 -7.53 15.11
CA LEU A 74 -4.91 -6.25 15.15
C LEU A 74 -6.36 -6.49 14.74
N ASN A 75 -7.27 -5.80 15.42
CA ASN A 75 -8.68 -5.83 15.04
C ASN A 75 -8.85 -5.31 13.62
N GLU A 76 -9.82 -5.87 12.91
CA GLU A 76 -10.22 -5.29 11.63
C GLU A 76 -10.58 -3.81 11.83
N ILE A 77 -10.13 -2.99 10.89
CA ILE A 77 -10.49 -1.57 10.84
C ILE A 77 -12.03 -1.51 10.78
N PRO A 78 -12.72 -0.75 11.64
CA PRO A 78 -14.18 -0.58 11.55
C PRO A 78 -14.58 -0.13 10.14
N GLU A 79 -15.70 -0.65 9.59
CA GLU A 79 -16.14 -0.35 8.21
C GLU A 79 -16.17 1.16 7.90
N ASP A 80 -16.55 1.99 8.87
CA ASP A 80 -16.61 3.45 8.74
C ASP A 80 -15.24 4.13 8.55
N LEU A 81 -14.19 3.47 9.02
CA LEU A 81 -12.78 3.89 8.92
C LEU A 81 -12.04 3.15 7.81
N LYS A 82 -12.65 2.11 7.20
CA LYS A 82 -12.05 1.45 6.04
C LYS A 82 -11.98 2.46 4.90
N PRO A 83 -10.85 2.53 4.17
CA PRO A 83 -10.76 3.34 2.96
C PRO A 83 -11.79 2.84 1.95
N THR A 84 -12.93 3.53 1.88
CA THR A 84 -13.99 3.31 0.91
C THR A 84 -13.55 3.86 -0.45
N GLN A 85 -14.19 3.44 -1.54
CA GLN A 85 -13.86 3.93 -2.89
C GLN A 85 -13.75 5.47 -2.90
N GLY A 86 -12.56 5.99 -3.20
CA GLY A 86 -12.25 7.42 -3.19
C GLY A 86 -11.47 7.94 -1.98
N LYS A 87 -11.30 7.16 -0.90
CA LYS A 87 -10.39 7.47 0.20
C LYS A 87 -9.06 6.74 0.00
N THR A 88 -7.97 7.48 -0.20
CA THR A 88 -6.61 6.92 -0.31
C THR A 88 -6.18 6.37 1.04
N GLY A 89 -6.35 5.05 1.22
CA GLY A 89 -5.84 4.33 2.37
C GLY A 89 -5.62 2.87 2.01
N GLN A 90 -4.59 2.26 2.57
CA GLN A 90 -4.29 0.87 2.34
C GLN A 90 -5.19 0.02 3.25
N ARG A 91 -6.00 -0.88 2.67
CA ARG A 91 -6.86 -1.80 3.43
C ARG A 91 -6.07 -2.89 4.17
N LEU A 92 -4.81 -3.10 3.77
CA LEU A 92 -3.94 -4.13 4.33
C LEU A 92 -3.41 -3.67 5.69
N ILE A 93 -3.68 -4.47 6.70
CA ILE A 93 -3.14 -4.27 8.04
C ILE A 93 -1.68 -4.79 8.04
N PRO A 94 -0.70 -3.98 8.48
CA PRO A 94 0.70 -4.36 8.43
C PRO A 94 0.98 -5.57 9.32
N LEU A 95 1.92 -6.42 8.87
CA LEU A 95 2.40 -7.59 9.60
C LEU A 95 1.31 -8.61 10.00
N GLN A 96 0.19 -8.68 9.28
CA GLN A 96 -0.87 -9.66 9.57
C GLN A 96 -0.87 -10.87 8.61
N GLY A 97 -0.07 -10.82 7.55
CA GLY A 97 -0.02 -11.88 6.55
C GLY A 97 1.33 -12.00 5.88
N GLU A 98 1.51 -13.12 5.20
CA GLU A 98 2.72 -13.48 4.44
C GLU A 98 2.65 -13.11 2.96
N THR A 99 1.50 -12.62 2.49
CA THR A 99 1.31 -12.20 1.09
C THR A 99 1.86 -10.81 0.85
N ILE A 100 2.63 -10.67 -0.24
CA ILE A 100 3.20 -9.41 -0.71
C ILE A 100 2.41 -8.94 -1.92
N HIS A 101 1.90 -7.72 -1.84
CA HIS A 101 1.05 -7.11 -2.84
C HIS A 101 1.76 -6.04 -3.68
N TYR A 102 2.82 -5.44 -3.15
CA TYR A 102 3.60 -4.40 -3.81
C TYR A 102 5.05 -4.36 -3.29
N HIS A 103 5.93 -3.78 -4.10
CA HIS A 103 7.33 -3.57 -3.73
C HIS A 103 7.45 -2.56 -2.58
N GLY A 104 8.29 -2.85 -1.59
CA GLY A 104 8.45 -1.99 -0.42
C GLY A 104 7.39 -2.20 0.67
N GLN A 105 6.50 -3.20 0.52
CA GLN A 105 5.56 -3.57 1.58
C GLN A 105 6.31 -3.90 2.88
N HIS A 106 5.79 -3.44 4.01
CA HIS A 106 6.36 -3.72 5.32
C HIS A 106 6.14 -5.19 5.69
N ILE A 107 7.23 -5.93 5.87
CA ILE A 107 7.23 -7.38 6.16
C ILE A 107 7.70 -7.71 7.58
N GLY A 108 8.37 -6.77 8.23
CA GLY A 108 8.81 -6.88 9.61
C GLY A 108 9.35 -5.57 10.16
N VAL A 109 9.69 -5.55 11.45
CA VAL A 109 10.30 -4.42 12.15
C VAL A 109 11.33 -4.96 13.13
N VAL A 110 12.52 -4.39 13.13
CA VAL A 110 13.58 -4.69 14.10
C VAL A 110 13.63 -3.55 15.11
N ILE A 111 13.59 -3.88 16.40
CA ILE A 111 13.56 -2.92 17.51
C ILE A 111 14.83 -3.11 18.36
N ALA A 112 15.58 -2.04 18.57
CA ALA A 112 16.82 -2.04 19.35
C ALA A 112 16.98 -0.80 20.23
N GLU A 113 17.98 -0.79 21.10
CA GLU A 113 18.31 0.33 21.99
C GLU A 113 18.92 1.52 21.24
N THR A 114 19.61 1.28 20.13
CA THR A 114 20.13 2.36 19.25
C THR A 114 19.73 2.15 17.79
N LEU A 115 19.74 3.25 17.02
CA LEU A 115 19.41 3.22 15.59
C LEU A 115 20.43 2.39 14.79
N GLU A 116 21.70 2.46 15.16
CA GLU A 116 22.81 1.73 14.51
C GLU A 116 22.65 0.23 14.73
N GLN A 117 22.31 -0.18 15.95
CA GLN A 117 22.02 -1.58 16.28
C GLN A 117 20.82 -2.09 15.49
N ALA A 118 19.72 -1.32 15.44
CA ALA A 118 18.53 -1.69 14.68
C ALA A 118 18.83 -1.83 13.18
N ASN A 119 19.59 -0.89 12.60
CA ASN A 119 19.99 -0.93 11.20
C ASN A 119 20.88 -2.13 10.89
N TYR A 120 21.89 -2.39 11.73
CA TYR A 120 22.78 -3.53 11.54
C TYR A 120 22.02 -4.86 11.65
N ALA A 121 21.17 -4.99 12.68
CA ALA A 121 20.32 -6.17 12.86
C ALA A 121 19.37 -6.40 11.67
N ALA A 122 18.81 -5.33 11.09
CA ALA A 122 17.97 -5.43 9.90
C ALA A 122 18.69 -6.04 8.69
N THR A 123 20.01 -5.81 8.53
CA THR A 123 20.80 -6.41 7.44
C THR A 123 21.01 -7.92 7.59
N LEU A 124 20.88 -8.45 8.82
CA LEU A 124 21.07 -9.88 9.10
C LEU A 124 19.80 -10.70 8.90
N VAL A 125 18.63 -10.06 8.81
CA VAL A 125 17.37 -10.76 8.62
C VAL A 125 17.31 -11.30 7.20
N LYS A 126 17.11 -12.61 7.07
CA LYS A 126 16.99 -13.27 5.76
C LYS A 126 15.53 -13.58 5.48
N VAL A 127 15.07 -13.17 4.30
CA VAL A 127 13.70 -13.36 3.85
C VAL A 127 13.72 -14.10 2.53
N ASP A 128 13.18 -15.31 2.54
CA ASP A 128 12.97 -16.11 1.34
C ASP A 128 11.55 -15.86 0.83
N CYS A 129 11.44 -15.30 -0.38
CA CYS A 129 10.15 -15.03 -1.02
C CYS A 129 9.97 -15.89 -2.27
N GLU A 130 8.73 -16.26 -2.54
CA GLU A 130 8.28 -16.82 -3.80
C GLU A 130 7.64 -15.71 -4.63
N GLU A 131 8.23 -15.39 -5.77
CA GLU A 131 7.75 -14.34 -6.67
C GLU A 131 6.59 -14.85 -7.54
N GLU A 132 5.55 -14.02 -7.69
CA GLU A 132 4.43 -14.28 -8.58
C GLU A 132 4.50 -13.36 -9.80
N ALA A 133 3.97 -13.85 -10.93
CA ALA A 133 3.87 -13.06 -12.16
C ALA A 133 3.14 -11.72 -11.92
N LEU A 134 3.77 -10.64 -12.35
CA LEU A 134 3.22 -9.30 -12.24
C LEU A 134 2.16 -9.09 -13.32
N ILE A 135 1.03 -8.52 -12.92
CA ILE A 135 0.08 -7.88 -13.81
C ILE A 135 0.67 -6.53 -14.24
N ASN A 136 1.49 -6.58 -15.27
CA ASN A 136 2.24 -5.44 -15.82
C ASN A 136 1.43 -4.60 -16.81
N ASN A 137 0.20 -4.99 -17.13
CA ASN A 137 -0.66 -4.24 -18.05
C ASN A 137 -2.09 -4.17 -17.52
N VAL A 138 -2.69 -2.97 -17.56
CA VAL A 138 -4.09 -2.73 -17.14
C VAL A 138 -5.06 -3.55 -18.00
N VAL A 139 -4.70 -3.84 -19.25
CA VAL A 139 -5.48 -4.67 -20.19
C VAL A 139 -5.62 -6.13 -19.71
N HIS A 140 -4.63 -6.67 -19.00
CA HIS A 140 -4.67 -8.05 -18.52
C HIS A 140 -5.71 -8.26 -17.40
N LEU A 141 -6.10 -7.18 -16.69
CA LEU A 141 -7.12 -7.25 -15.65
C LEU A 141 -8.51 -7.46 -16.24
N SER A 142 -8.86 -6.85 -17.38
CA SER A 142 -10.18 -7.07 -17.99
C SER A 142 -10.36 -8.47 -18.57
N GLU A 143 -9.28 -9.12 -19.02
CA GLU A 143 -9.34 -10.46 -19.60
C GLU A 143 -9.46 -11.58 -18.55
N ASN A 144 -8.84 -11.42 -17.36
CA ASN A 144 -8.94 -12.42 -16.29
C ASN A 144 -10.29 -12.41 -15.57
N TRP A 145 -11.03 -11.29 -15.59
CA TRP A 145 -12.38 -11.22 -15.05
C TRP A 145 -13.37 -12.10 -15.84
N CYS A 146 -13.19 -12.21 -17.16
CA CYS A 146 -14.01 -13.08 -18.02
C CYS A 146 -13.82 -14.58 -17.74
N LYS A 147 -12.66 -15.00 -17.21
CA LYS A 147 -12.35 -16.42 -16.98
C LYS A 147 -12.93 -16.97 -15.67
N HIS A 148 -13.28 -16.11 -14.72
CA HIS A 148 -13.74 -16.52 -13.38
C HIS A 148 -15.27 -16.54 -13.23
N PHE A 149 -16.01 -15.99 -14.20
CA PHE A 149 -17.49 -16.06 -14.27
C PHE A 149 -17.92 -16.71 -15.61
N PRO A 150 -18.06 -18.05 -15.67
CA PRO A 150 -18.26 -18.76 -16.94
C PRO A 150 -19.68 -18.70 -17.52
N ILE A 151 -20.60 -17.88 -16.99
CA ILE A 151 -22.03 -17.94 -17.37
C ILE A 151 -22.43 -16.91 -18.45
N LEU A 152 -21.51 -16.12 -18.98
CA LEU A 152 -21.82 -15.07 -19.96
C LEU A 152 -20.85 -15.02 -21.17
N SER A 153 -20.28 -16.15 -21.58
CA SER A 153 -19.30 -16.19 -22.68
C SER A 153 -19.89 -16.12 -24.11
N THR A 154 -21.19 -15.88 -24.30
CA THR A 154 -21.82 -15.90 -25.64
C THR A 154 -22.24 -14.52 -26.14
N VAL A 155 -21.44 -13.48 -25.89
CA VAL A 155 -21.49 -12.26 -26.72
C VAL A 155 -20.06 -11.75 -26.93
N ILE A 156 -19.29 -12.47 -27.75
CA ILE A 156 -18.07 -11.93 -28.35
C ILE A 156 -18.51 -11.00 -29.48
N ALA A 157 -18.69 -9.71 -29.15
CA ALA A 157 -18.76 -8.66 -30.15
C ALA A 157 -17.32 -8.34 -30.58
N THR A 158 -16.89 -8.98 -31.66
CA THR A 158 -15.71 -8.63 -32.43
C THR A 158 -15.79 -7.16 -32.84
N SER A 159 -14.89 -6.32 -32.32
CA SER A 159 -14.62 -5.00 -32.91
C SER A 159 -13.11 -4.84 -33.07
N VAL A 160 -12.61 -5.42 -34.17
CA VAL A 160 -11.35 -5.00 -34.78
C VAL A 160 -11.53 -3.55 -35.23
N PHE A 161 -10.81 -2.62 -34.60
CA PHE A 161 -10.76 -1.21 -35.02
C PHE A 161 -9.48 -1.00 -35.81
N GLU A 162 -9.61 -0.83 -37.12
CA GLU A 162 -8.54 -0.37 -38.01
C GLU A 162 -8.73 1.11 -38.30
N PHE A 163 -7.69 1.92 -38.07
CA PHE A 163 -7.74 3.37 -38.17
C PHE A 163 -6.75 3.84 -39.24
N THR A 164 -7.26 4.17 -40.44
CA THR A 164 -6.58 5.11 -41.35
C THR A 164 -7.57 5.77 -42.32
N GLY A 165 -7.87 7.05 -42.06
CA GLY A 165 -7.61 8.08 -43.07
C GLY A 165 -8.70 8.53 -44.04
N SER A 166 -9.93 8.87 -43.61
CA SER A 166 -10.63 10.08 -44.12
C SER A 166 -12.04 10.27 -43.54
N LYS A 167 -12.22 11.40 -42.83
CA LYS A 167 -13.44 12.23 -42.67
C LYS A 167 -14.81 11.52 -42.50
N GLN A 168 -15.24 11.42 -41.24
CA GLN A 168 -16.54 11.83 -40.65
C GLN A 168 -17.06 10.82 -39.62
N LEU A 169 -17.11 11.25 -38.35
CA LEU A 169 -17.88 10.59 -37.31
C LEU A 169 -19.38 10.86 -37.51
N ARG A 170 -20.20 9.82 -37.46
CA ARG A 170 -21.62 9.93 -37.09
C ARG A 170 -21.94 8.90 -36.02
N PHE A 171 -22.20 9.41 -34.81
CA PHE A 171 -22.97 8.71 -33.80
C PHE A 171 -24.46 8.81 -34.15
N TYR A 172 -25.20 7.71 -34.04
CA TYR A 172 -26.66 7.75 -33.95
C TYR A 172 -27.11 6.91 -32.74
N THR A 173 -27.65 7.62 -31.77
CA THR A 173 -28.24 7.19 -30.50
C THR A 173 -29.56 6.45 -30.70
N LYS A 174 -29.90 5.53 -29.79
CA LYS A 174 -31.24 5.50 -29.17
C LYS A 174 -31.18 4.81 -27.80
N TYR A 175 -31.36 5.63 -26.76
CA TYR A 175 -31.72 5.23 -25.40
C TYR A 175 -33.22 4.84 -25.34
N PHE A 176 -33.59 4.13 -24.24
CA PHE A 176 -34.91 3.69 -23.72
C PHE A 176 -35.16 2.18 -23.84
N ALA A 177 -35.67 1.43 -22.85
CA ALA A 177 -35.98 1.65 -21.42
C ALA A 177 -36.37 0.29 -20.78
N TRP A 178 -36.24 0.20 -19.46
CA TRP A 178 -37.09 -0.51 -18.47
C TRP A 178 -37.87 -1.77 -18.88
N LEU A 179 -37.66 -2.90 -18.18
CA LEU A 179 -38.65 -3.49 -17.25
C LEU A 179 -38.06 -4.66 -16.46
N CYS A 180 -38.29 -4.67 -15.14
CA CYS A 180 -38.36 -5.89 -14.35
C CYS A 180 -39.41 -6.85 -14.94
N VAL A 181 -39.05 -8.11 -15.15
CA VAL A 181 -39.96 -9.26 -14.99
C VAL A 181 -39.17 -10.41 -14.38
N PHE A 182 -39.46 -10.66 -13.10
CA PHE A 182 -39.40 -11.96 -12.46
C PHE A 182 -40.42 -12.85 -13.20
N SER A 183 -40.00 -13.89 -13.93
CA SER A 183 -40.84 -15.08 -14.18
C SER A 183 -40.06 -16.19 -14.90
N ASP A 184 -40.12 -17.36 -14.26
CA ASP A 184 -40.11 -18.72 -14.82
C ASP A 184 -38.80 -19.41 -15.24
N CYS A 185 -38.55 -20.49 -14.47
CA CYS A 185 -37.64 -21.64 -14.59
C CYS A 185 -36.17 -21.46 -14.20
#